data_AF-A7SJD8-F1
#
_entry.id   AF-A7SJD8-F1
#
_cell.length_a   1.000
_cell.length_b   1.000
_cell.length_c   1.000
_cell.angle_alpha   90.00
_cell.angle_beta   90.00
_cell.angle_gamma   90.00
#
_symmetry.space_group_name_H-M   'P 1'
#
loop_
_entity.id
_entity.type
_entity.pdbx_description
1 polymer ?
#
loop_
_entity_poly.entity_id
_entity_poly.type
_entity_poly.pdbx_seq_one_letter_code
_entity_poly.pdbx_strand_id
1 'polypeptide(L)'
;ATPPPTVWNCFLDGTRVQLEGESDWRFAEDLGNDDIPRVSLPEEGLKLTSCHRVDLNMEEKYVLATFHSTTADQPSLRAEVACGHPFFVKAKGWSSFRPSLTAEQYGIICQTLACGDVCLPSSHPDVLKALRMRRSSSM
;
A
#
# COMPACT_ATOMS: atom_id res chain seq x y z
N ALA A 1 -12.13 13.43 -4.50
CA ALA A 1 -11.00 13.39 -3.56
C ALA A 1 -9.82 12.64 -4.17
N THR A 2 -8.59 13.00 -3.82
CA THR A 2 -7.35 12.35 -4.30
C THR A 2 -6.75 11.58 -3.13
N PRO A 3 -6.21 10.36 -3.30
CA PRO A 3 -5.52 9.69 -2.22
C PRO A 3 -4.33 10.53 -1.74
N PRO A 4 -4.00 10.45 -0.43
CA PRO A 4 -2.78 11.04 0.08
C PRO A 4 -1.56 10.46 -0.68
N PRO A 5 -0.50 11.25 -0.86
CA PRO A 5 0.72 10.78 -1.51
C PRO A 5 1.35 9.67 -0.68
N THR A 6 1.83 8.63 -1.35
CA THR A 6 2.67 7.60 -0.73
C THR A 6 4.05 8.15 -0.47
N VAL A 7 4.62 7.83 0.68
CA VAL A 7 5.98 8.23 1.09
C VAL A 7 7.03 7.23 0.62
N TRP A 8 6.65 5.96 0.42
CA TRP A 8 7.53 4.93 -0.12
C TRP A 8 6.73 3.82 -0.82
N ASN A 9 7.11 3.49 -2.06
CA ASN A 9 6.42 2.51 -2.92
C ASN A 9 4.89 2.77 -3.01
N CYS A 10 4.08 1.91 -2.39
CA CYS A 10 2.62 2.03 -2.31
C CYS A 10 2.14 2.36 -0.89
N PHE A 11 3.03 2.74 0.03
CA PHE A 11 2.73 2.95 1.45
C PHE A 11 2.62 4.43 1.81
N LEU A 12 1.72 4.73 2.73
CA LEU A 12 1.45 6.09 3.22
C LEU A 12 2.28 6.32 4.49
N ASP A 13 2.42 7.59 4.85
CA ASP A 13 2.96 8.04 6.13
C ASP A 13 2.35 7.24 7.30
N GLY A 14 3.19 6.86 8.27
CA GLY A 14 2.82 6.09 9.46
C GLY A 14 2.70 4.58 9.23
N THR A 15 2.92 4.09 8.01
CA THR A 15 3.03 2.64 7.75
C THR A 15 4.38 2.15 8.24
N ARG A 16 4.39 1.14 9.11
CA ARG A 16 5.64 0.48 9.53
C ARG A 16 5.90 -0.72 8.66
N VAL A 17 7.14 -0.91 8.25
CA VAL A 17 7.55 -2.00 7.38
C VAL A 17 8.81 -2.69 7.91
N GLN A 18 8.96 -3.96 7.56
CA GLN A 18 10.10 -4.78 7.91
C GLN A 18 10.44 -5.66 6.71
N LEU A 19 11.65 -5.50 6.19
CA LEU A 19 12.12 -6.30 5.07
C LEU A 19 12.48 -7.72 5.51
N GLU A 20 12.34 -8.66 4.60
CA GLU A 20 12.81 -10.03 4.81
C GLU A 20 14.31 -10.06 5.09
N GLY A 21 14.71 -10.77 6.16
CA GLY A 21 16.09 -10.81 6.62
C GLY A 21 16.48 -9.70 7.62
N GLU A 22 15.62 -8.71 7.86
CA GLU A 22 15.84 -7.66 8.85
C GLU A 22 15.02 -7.89 10.13
N SER A 23 15.58 -7.54 11.29
CA SER A 23 14.88 -7.58 12.57
C SER A 23 14.03 -6.34 12.84
N ASP A 24 14.43 -5.20 12.28
CA ASP A 24 13.94 -3.91 12.73
C ASP A 24 12.77 -3.41 11.88
N TRP A 25 11.77 -2.85 12.56
CA TRP A 25 10.65 -2.17 11.93
C TRP A 25 11.00 -0.70 11.72
N ARG A 26 10.75 -0.20 10.52
CA ARG A 26 11.00 1.20 10.14
C ARG A 26 9.74 1.83 9.57
N PHE A 27 9.63 3.15 9.69
CA PHE A 27 8.52 3.86 9.05
C PHE A 27 8.77 4.02 7.55
N ALA A 28 7.71 3.96 6.75
CA ALA A 28 7.78 4.08 5.31
C ALA A 28 8.39 5.44 4.87
N GLU A 29 8.09 6.51 5.60
CA GLU A 29 8.62 7.86 5.36
C GLU A 29 10.13 7.98 5.59
N ASP A 30 10.70 7.15 6.47
CA ASP A 30 12.15 7.10 6.67
C ASP A 30 12.84 6.35 5.51
N LEU A 31 12.17 5.33 4.94
CA LEU A 31 12.77 4.52 3.88
C LEU A 31 12.96 5.24 2.54
N GLY A 32 12.16 6.28 2.27
CA GLY A 32 12.27 7.05 1.03
C GLY A 32 13.57 7.86 0.93
N ASN A 33 14.20 8.14 2.07
CA ASN A 33 15.40 8.96 2.16
C ASN A 33 16.68 8.14 2.38
N ASP A 34 16.54 6.94 2.95
CA ASP A 34 17.64 6.02 3.16
C ASP A 34 17.94 5.24 1.86
N ASP A 35 19.20 4.83 1.62
CA ASP A 35 19.64 3.97 0.50
C ASP A 35 19.12 2.52 0.63
N ILE A 36 17.83 2.37 0.89
CA ILE A 36 17.19 1.09 1.20
C ILE A 36 16.87 0.35 -0.10
N PRO A 37 17.11 -0.97 -0.13
CA PRO A 37 16.84 -1.77 -1.32
C PRO A 37 15.39 -1.61 -1.81
N ARG A 38 15.27 -1.37 -3.12
CA ARG A 38 13.99 -1.26 -3.81
C ARG A 38 13.27 -2.60 -3.81
N VAL A 39 12.19 -2.72 -3.03
CA VAL A 39 11.40 -3.95 -2.96
C VAL A 39 10.67 -4.33 -4.24
N SER A 40 10.56 -3.45 -5.23
CA SER A 40 10.03 -3.76 -6.56
C SER A 40 10.51 -2.75 -7.61
N LEU A 41 10.50 -3.14 -8.88
CA LEU A 41 10.65 -2.22 -10.00
C LEU A 41 9.42 -1.29 -10.13
N PRO A 42 9.56 -0.10 -10.75
CA PRO A 42 8.46 0.84 -10.94
C PRO A 42 7.27 0.31 -11.77
N GLU A 43 7.55 -0.59 -12.71
CA GLU A 43 6.57 -1.28 -13.56
C GLU A 43 5.97 -2.54 -12.94
N GLU A 44 6.54 -3.00 -11.82
CA GLU A 44 6.08 -4.15 -11.07
C GLU A 44 5.38 -3.73 -9.78
N GLY A 45 5.02 -4.68 -8.93
CA GLY A 45 4.34 -4.41 -7.67
C GLY A 45 4.64 -5.39 -6.55
N LEU A 46 3.87 -5.23 -5.49
CA LEU A 46 3.93 -6.03 -4.27
C LEU A 46 2.68 -6.89 -4.17
N LYS A 47 2.83 -8.21 -4.24
CA LYS A 47 1.72 -9.16 -4.13
C LYS A 47 1.41 -9.44 -2.67
N LEU A 48 0.17 -9.18 -2.24
CA LEU A 48 -0.30 -9.56 -0.92
C LEU A 48 -0.40 -11.08 -0.81
N THR A 49 0.33 -11.69 0.12
CA THR A 49 0.35 -13.15 0.32
C THR A 49 -0.30 -13.59 1.62
N SER A 50 -0.24 -12.76 2.66
CA SER A 50 -0.94 -13.00 3.92
C SER A 50 -1.37 -11.68 4.56
N CYS A 51 -2.45 -11.72 5.34
CA CYS A 51 -2.88 -10.60 6.16
C CYS A 51 -3.55 -11.09 7.45
N HIS A 52 -3.18 -10.46 8.58
CA HIS A 52 -3.78 -10.73 9.88
C HIS A 52 -4.24 -9.41 10.49
N ARG A 53 -5.51 -9.33 10.88
CA ARG A 53 -6.05 -8.13 11.53
C ARG A 53 -5.53 -8.04 12.95
N VAL A 54 -5.14 -6.84 13.35
CA VAL A 54 -4.64 -6.55 14.70
C VAL A 54 -5.63 -5.65 15.41
N ASP A 55 -6.30 -6.22 16.40
CA ASP A 55 -7.26 -5.52 17.25
C ASP A 55 -6.55 -4.84 18.40
N LEU A 56 -6.74 -3.52 18.53
CA LEU A 56 -6.34 -2.77 19.69
C LEU A 56 -7.59 -2.16 20.30
N ASN A 57 -7.94 -2.58 21.52
CA ASN A 57 -9.10 -2.06 22.25
C ASN A 57 -10.45 -2.24 21.53
N MET A 58 -10.67 -3.39 20.87
CA MET A 58 -11.86 -3.71 20.08
C MET A 58 -12.06 -2.85 18.82
N GLU A 59 -11.05 -2.08 18.42
CA GLU A 59 -11.00 -1.44 17.11
C GLU A 59 -9.86 -2.06 16.28
N GLU A 60 -10.20 -2.58 15.10
CA GLU A 60 -9.24 -2.98 14.07
C GLU A 60 -8.50 -1.72 13.59
N LYS A 61 -7.31 -1.47 14.14
CA LYS A 61 -6.53 -0.28 13.82
C LYS A 61 -5.61 -0.52 12.63
N TYR A 62 -4.98 -1.69 12.60
CA TYR A 62 -4.01 -2.08 11.57
C TYR A 62 -4.18 -3.53 11.14
N VAL A 63 -3.64 -3.85 9.97
CA VAL A 63 -3.48 -5.19 9.42
C VAL A 63 -1.99 -5.46 9.28
N LEU A 64 -1.52 -6.54 9.88
CA LEU A 64 -0.18 -7.08 9.62
C LEU A 64 -0.23 -7.84 8.30
N ALA A 65 0.28 -7.24 7.23
CA ALA A 65 0.27 -7.76 5.88
C ALA A 65 1.67 -8.22 5.45
N THR A 66 1.74 -9.35 4.74
CA THR A 66 2.97 -9.85 4.11
C THR A 66 2.86 -9.68 2.61
N PHE A 67 3.86 -9.06 2.02
CA PHE A 67 3.95 -8.78 0.60
C PHE A 67 5.19 -9.44 0.00
N HIS A 68 5.00 -10.13 -1.12
CA HIS A 68 6.11 -10.64 -1.92
C HIS A 68 6.35 -9.69 -3.08
N SER A 69 7.62 -9.44 -3.40
CA SER A 69 7.94 -8.74 -4.64
C SER A 69 7.51 -9.56 -5.84
N THR A 70 6.96 -8.88 -6.85
CA THR A 70 6.79 -9.47 -8.18
C THR A 70 8.03 -9.29 -9.06
N THR A 71 9.01 -8.51 -8.60
CA THR A 71 10.33 -8.41 -9.21
C THR A 71 11.22 -9.56 -8.72
N ALA A 72 11.91 -10.22 -9.65
CA ALA A 72 12.88 -11.26 -9.32
C ALA A 72 13.99 -10.73 -8.41
N ASP A 73 14.43 -11.57 -7.48
CA ASP A 73 15.55 -11.31 -6.56
C ASP A 73 15.38 -10.08 -5.65
N GLN A 74 14.16 -9.55 -5.50
CA GLN A 74 13.84 -8.51 -4.51
C GLN A 74 13.22 -9.10 -3.24
N PRO A 75 13.54 -8.52 -2.06
CA PRO A 75 13.08 -9.08 -0.80
C PRO A 75 11.57 -8.94 -0.63
N SER A 76 10.97 -9.92 0.05
CA SER A 76 9.61 -9.76 0.58
C SER A 76 9.61 -8.78 1.76
N LEU A 77 8.44 -8.33 2.18
CA LEU A 77 8.31 -7.46 3.35
C LEU A 77 7.04 -7.75 4.14
N ARG A 78 7.06 -7.38 5.42
CA ARG A 78 5.87 -7.25 6.25
C ARG A 78 5.56 -5.78 6.49
N ALA A 79 4.29 -5.45 6.62
CA ALA A 79 3.83 -4.09 6.88
C ALA A 79 2.69 -4.07 7.90
N GLU A 80 2.74 -3.13 8.85
CA GLU A 80 1.61 -2.75 9.70
C GLU A 80 0.85 -1.63 8.98
N VAL A 81 -0.26 -2.01 8.35
CA VAL A 81 -1.01 -1.13 7.44
C VAL A 81 -2.32 -0.71 8.09
N ALA A 82 -2.64 0.59 8.09
CA ALA A 82 -3.94 1.05 8.57
C ALA A 82 -5.08 0.44 7.76
N CYS A 83 -6.19 0.04 8.40
CA CYS A 83 -7.29 -0.64 7.70
C CYS A 83 -7.89 0.18 6.53
N GLY A 84 -7.89 1.51 6.66
CA GLY A 84 -8.36 2.44 5.63
C GLY A 84 -7.33 2.77 4.54
N HIS A 85 -6.11 2.25 4.62
CA HIS A 85 -5.03 2.56 3.69
C HIS A 85 -5.41 2.15 2.24
N PRO A 86 -5.42 3.10 1.29
CA PRO A 86 -5.72 2.83 -0.11
C PRO A 86 -4.51 2.30 -0.88
N PHE A 87 -4.65 1.13 -1.49
CA PHE A 87 -3.73 0.58 -2.48
C PHE A 87 -4.32 0.70 -3.88
N PHE A 88 -3.47 0.86 -4.90
CA PHE A 88 -3.89 0.69 -6.28
C PHE A 88 -3.47 -0.71 -6.76
N VAL A 89 -4.45 -1.57 -6.98
CA VAL A 89 -4.22 -2.98 -7.33
C VAL A 89 -4.27 -3.17 -8.86
N LYS A 90 -3.29 -3.89 -9.40
CA LYS A 90 -3.20 -4.24 -10.82
C LYS A 90 -4.49 -4.90 -11.30
N ALA A 91 -5.05 -4.40 -12.41
CA ALA A 91 -6.31 -4.84 -13.00
C ALA A 91 -7.58 -4.75 -12.13
N LYS A 92 -7.49 -4.12 -10.95
CA LYS A 92 -8.60 -4.02 -9.98
C LYS A 92 -8.88 -2.57 -9.54
N GLY A 93 -7.86 -1.72 -9.56
CA GLY A 93 -7.95 -0.31 -9.18
C GLY A 93 -7.84 -0.11 -7.66
N TRP A 94 -8.41 0.98 -7.17
CA TRP A 94 -8.34 1.32 -5.74
C TRP A 94 -8.94 0.21 -4.89
N SER A 95 -8.19 -0.26 -3.89
CA SER A 95 -8.60 -1.30 -2.94
C SER A 95 -8.05 -1.01 -1.54
N SER A 96 -8.72 -1.49 -0.50
CA SER A 96 -8.21 -1.42 0.88
C SER A 96 -8.74 -2.57 1.75
N PHE A 97 -8.20 -2.72 2.96
CA PHE A 97 -8.70 -3.71 3.91
C PHE A 97 -10.08 -3.35 4.48
N ARG A 98 -10.42 -2.06 4.57
CA ARG A 98 -11.72 -1.54 5.03
C ARG A 98 -12.23 -0.42 4.10
N PRO A 99 -12.89 -0.76 2.98
CA PRO A 99 -13.32 0.23 1.98
C PRO A 99 -14.21 1.35 2.50
N SER A 100 -15.08 1.06 3.47
CA SER A 100 -15.93 2.07 4.13
C SER A 100 -15.10 3.15 4.84
N LEU A 101 -14.05 2.75 5.56
CA LEU A 101 -13.14 3.69 6.22
C LEU A 101 -12.32 4.49 5.21
N THR A 102 -11.87 3.86 4.14
CA THR A 102 -11.14 4.54 3.06
C THR A 102 -12.00 5.62 2.39
N ALA A 103 -13.30 5.34 2.22
CA ALA A 103 -14.26 6.31 1.72
C ALA A 103 -14.47 7.47 2.71
N GLU A 104 -14.60 7.17 4.01
CA GLU A 104 -14.77 8.18 5.07
C GLU A 104 -13.54 9.09 5.21
N GLN A 105 -12.34 8.51 5.31
CA GLN A 105 -11.10 9.25 5.59
C GLN A 105 -10.57 10.00 4.38
N TYR A 106 -10.70 9.42 3.18
CA TYR A 106 -10.03 9.92 1.98
C TYR A 106 -10.98 10.24 0.82
N GLY A 107 -12.29 9.99 0.97
CA GLY A 107 -13.26 10.18 -0.12
C GLY A 107 -13.01 9.26 -1.32
N ILE A 108 -12.47 8.06 -1.08
CA ILE A 108 -12.14 7.08 -2.12
C ILE A 108 -13.06 5.88 -2.00
N ILE A 109 -13.91 5.69 -3.01
CA ILE A 109 -14.64 4.45 -3.19
C ILE A 109 -13.68 3.42 -3.80
N CYS A 110 -13.52 2.29 -3.14
CA CYS A 110 -12.57 1.26 -3.49
C CYS A 110 -13.15 -0.14 -3.26
N GLN A 111 -12.46 -1.15 -3.77
CA GLN A 111 -12.78 -2.56 -3.57
C GLN A 111 -12.08 -3.12 -2.33
N THR A 112 -12.47 -4.32 -1.91
CA THR A 112 -11.77 -5.03 -0.82
C THR A 112 -10.45 -5.60 -1.31
N LEU A 113 -9.35 -5.32 -0.62
CA LEU A 113 -8.04 -5.91 -0.85
C LEU A 113 -8.01 -7.35 -0.32
N ALA A 114 -7.42 -8.28 -1.08
CA ALA A 114 -7.37 -9.70 -0.74
C ALA A 114 -6.03 -10.34 -1.15
N CYS A 115 -5.68 -11.48 -0.51
CA CYS A 115 -4.50 -12.24 -0.90
C CYS A 115 -4.54 -12.60 -2.39
N GLY A 116 -3.41 -12.41 -3.07
CA GLY A 116 -3.30 -12.54 -4.53
C GLY A 116 -3.26 -11.20 -5.27
N ASP A 117 -3.82 -10.14 -4.68
CA ASP A 117 -3.79 -8.79 -5.24
C ASP A 117 -2.35 -8.26 -5.34
N VAL A 118 -2.03 -7.55 -6.44
CA VAL A 118 -0.73 -6.92 -6.66
C VAL A 118 -0.87 -5.41 -6.55
N CYS A 119 -0.32 -4.84 -5.48
CA CYS A 119 -0.30 -3.40 -5.22
C CYS A 119 0.82 -2.73 -6.02
N LEU A 120 0.48 -1.70 -6.80
CA LEU A 120 1.41 -0.99 -7.66
C LEU A 120 2.02 0.23 -6.94
N PRO A 121 3.31 0.55 -7.18
CA PRO A 121 3.94 1.75 -6.65
C PRO A 121 3.29 3.01 -7.22
N SER A 122 3.38 4.12 -6.50
CA SER A 122 2.83 5.41 -6.94
C SER A 122 3.42 5.95 -8.25
N SER A 123 4.64 5.53 -8.60
CA SER A 123 5.31 5.85 -9.86
C SER A 123 4.78 5.07 -11.06
N HIS A 124 4.00 4.00 -10.85
CA HIS A 124 3.50 3.16 -11.93
C HIS A 124 2.56 3.94 -12.87
N PRO A 125 2.67 3.79 -14.21
CA PRO A 125 1.88 4.55 -15.19
C PRO A 125 0.36 4.50 -14.95
N ASP A 126 -0.19 3.33 -14.63
CA ASP A 126 -1.62 3.16 -14.33
C ASP A 126 -2.07 3.96 -13.09
N VAL A 127 -1.21 4.03 -12.06
CA VAL A 127 -1.51 4.81 -10.86
C VAL A 127 -1.51 6.29 -11.19
N LEU A 128 -0.49 6.77 -11.91
CA LEU A 128 -0.42 8.16 -12.37
C LEU A 128 -1.62 8.54 -13.24
N LYS A 129 -2.05 7.63 -14.13
CA LYS A 129 -3.23 7.83 -14.98
C LYS A 129 -4.51 7.94 -14.16
N ALA A 130 -4.69 7.05 -13.18
CA ALA A 130 -5.84 7.08 -12.27
C ALA A 130 -5.90 8.36 -11.43
N LEU A 131 -4.74 8.83 -10.93
CA LEU A 131 -4.64 10.08 -10.19
C LEU A 131 -4.98 11.31 -11.06
N ARG A 132 -4.54 11.32 -12.33
CA ARG A 132 -4.86 12.39 -13.29
C ARG A 132 -6.35 12.45 -13.62
N MET A 133 -6.98 11.31 -13.93
CA MET A 133 -8.41 11.29 -14.26
C MET A 133 -9.29 11.83 -13.13
N ARG A 134 -8.95 11.54 -11.86
CA ARG A 134 -9.72 12.04 -10.71
C ARG A 134 -9.59 13.56 -10.52
N ARG A 135 -8.49 14.17 -10.93
CA ARG A 135 -8.33 15.63 -10.90
C ARG A 135 -9.22 16.33 -11.93
N SER A 136 -9.43 15.70 -13.09
CA SER A 136 -10.29 16.22 -14.16
C SER A 136 -11.79 16.17 -13.84
N SER A 137 -12.20 15.30 -12.91
CA SER A 137 -13.61 15.14 -12.49
C SER A 137 -14.02 16.04 -11.32
N SER A 138 -13.14 16.94 -10.87
CA SER A 138 -13.41 17.91 -9.79
C SER A 138 -13.39 19.37 -10.28
N MET A 139 -13.59 19.59 -11.58
CA MET A 139 -13.91 20.89 -12.18
C MET A 139 -15.36 20.92 -12.63
#